data_AF-A0A7S1AQL9-F1
#
_entry.id   AF-A0A7S1AQL9-F1
#
_cell.length_a   1.000
_cell.length_b   1.000
_cell.length_c   1.000
_cell.angle_alpha   90.00
_cell.angle_beta   90.00
_cell.angle_gamma   90.00
#
_symmetry.space_group_name_H-M   'P 1'
#
loop_
_entity.id
_entity.type
_entity.pdbx_description
1 polymer ?
#
loop_
_entity_poly.entity_id
_entity_poly.type
_entity_poly.pdbx_seq_one_letter_code
_entity_poly.pdbx_strand_id
1 'polypeptide(L)'
;ASAKNYFHSWFKVDVTVAIIDWVNLMLTMFVSSEVRLHGLGLMRVLRLSRAVRVCRMLRLVRLFRYFEGINGRGSEGYTLFNSAMVLVGMAWFCHVMACAWYAIGNWGARDTGTSWLESSGLEEAPTSFLYASALHWAVVQITLGGIEVVASNSAERMFNIFAVFLGVVFCSSFVSYLS
;
A
#
# COMPACT_ATOMS: atom_id res chain seq x y z
N ALA A 1 -25.09 -23.00 -4.41
CA ALA A 1 -25.53 -21.67 -3.92
C ALA A 1 -24.43 -20.58 -3.97
N SER A 2 -23.24 -20.87 -4.54
CA SER A 2 -22.05 -20.01 -4.40
C SER A 2 -21.95 -18.84 -5.40
N ALA A 3 -22.69 -18.86 -6.51
CA ALA A 3 -22.62 -17.80 -7.53
C ALA A 3 -23.35 -16.51 -7.10
N LYS A 4 -24.55 -16.60 -6.50
CA LYS A 4 -25.36 -15.42 -6.16
C LYS A 4 -24.75 -14.55 -5.05
N ASN A 5 -24.03 -15.14 -4.10
CA ASN A 5 -23.35 -14.40 -3.03
C ASN A 5 -22.02 -13.77 -3.48
N TYR A 6 -21.37 -14.32 -4.52
CA TYR A 6 -20.14 -13.75 -5.07
C TYR A 6 -20.41 -12.40 -5.78
N PHE A 7 -21.55 -12.29 -6.47
CA PHE A 7 -21.96 -11.08 -7.17
C PHE A 7 -22.28 -9.89 -6.26
N HIS A 8 -22.64 -10.08 -4.99
CA HIS A 8 -23.15 -8.95 -4.19
C HIS A 8 -22.09 -8.24 -3.32
N SER A 9 -21.00 -8.93 -2.93
CA SER A 9 -19.92 -8.31 -2.13
C SER A 9 -18.69 -7.94 -2.96
N TRP A 10 -18.27 -8.77 -3.93
CA TRP A 10 -17.01 -8.58 -4.65
C TRP A 10 -17.15 -7.75 -5.93
N PHE A 11 -18.32 -7.79 -6.58
CA PHE A 11 -18.59 -6.99 -7.78
C PHE A 11 -18.55 -5.48 -7.49
N LYS A 12 -19.05 -5.03 -6.33
CA LYS A 12 -19.04 -3.61 -5.95
C LYS A 12 -17.61 -3.08 -5.83
N VAL A 13 -16.72 -3.85 -5.21
CA VAL A 13 -15.29 -3.52 -5.08
C VAL A 13 -14.62 -3.53 -6.45
N ASP A 14 -14.97 -4.49 -7.32
CA ASP A 14 -14.40 -4.58 -8.67
C ASP A 14 -14.80 -3.41 -9.55
N VAL A 15 -16.09 -3.12 -9.62
CA VAL A 15 -16.64 -1.97 -10.34
C VAL A 15 -16.06 -0.66 -9.82
N THR A 16 -15.90 -0.50 -8.50
CA THR A 16 -15.30 0.71 -7.93
C THR A 16 -13.84 0.87 -8.38
N VAL A 17 -13.05 -0.19 -8.34
CA VAL A 17 -11.64 -0.15 -8.80
C VAL A 17 -11.54 0.09 -10.31
N ALA A 18 -12.42 -0.53 -11.11
CA ALA A 18 -12.48 -0.31 -12.54
C ALA A 18 -12.86 1.14 -12.88
N ILE A 19 -13.87 1.70 -12.21
CA ILE A 19 -14.28 3.10 -12.38
C ILE A 19 -13.14 4.05 -11.99
N ILE A 20 -12.45 3.80 -10.87
CA ILE A 20 -11.28 4.60 -10.47
C ILE A 20 -10.19 4.58 -11.56
N ASP A 21 -9.92 3.41 -12.15
CA ASP A 21 -8.94 3.29 -13.24
C ASP A 21 -9.36 4.07 -14.50
N TRP A 22 -10.63 3.96 -14.92
CA TRP A 22 -11.18 4.70 -16.06
C TRP A 22 -11.18 6.21 -15.83
N VAL A 23 -11.57 6.65 -14.64
CA VAL A 23 -11.53 8.07 -14.26
C VAL A 23 -10.10 8.58 -14.32
N ASN A 24 -9.11 7.83 -13.82
CA ASN A 24 -7.70 8.25 -13.89
C ASN A 24 -7.14 8.26 -15.31
N LEU A 25 -7.52 7.29 -16.14
CA LEU A 25 -7.15 7.25 -17.55
C LEU A 25 -7.70 8.49 -18.29
N MET A 26 -8.97 8.80 -18.09
CA MET A 26 -9.62 9.98 -18.65
C MET A 26 -8.94 11.26 -18.15
N LEU A 27 -8.73 11.39 -16.85
CA LEU A 27 -8.10 12.58 -16.26
C LEU A 27 -6.66 12.77 -16.76
N THR A 28 -5.90 11.70 -16.96
CA THR A 28 -4.56 11.75 -17.55
C THR A 28 -4.61 12.19 -19.02
N MET A 29 -5.57 11.69 -19.80
CA MET A 29 -5.76 12.11 -21.20
C MET A 29 -6.19 13.57 -21.32
N PHE A 30 -7.14 14.03 -20.50
CA PHE A 30 -7.56 15.44 -20.47
C PHE A 30 -6.43 16.38 -20.05
N VAL A 31 -5.63 16.00 -19.03
CA VAL A 31 -4.48 16.79 -18.58
C VAL A 31 -3.37 16.85 -19.63
N SER A 32 -3.14 15.77 -20.39
CA SER A 32 -2.18 15.79 -21.50
C SER A 32 -2.59 16.72 -22.64
N SER A 33 -3.88 17.06 -22.76
CA SER A 33 -4.41 17.91 -23.81
C SER A 33 -4.44 19.41 -23.46
N GLU A 34 -4.40 19.80 -22.17
CA GLU A 34 -4.63 21.22 -21.78
C GLU A 34 -3.55 21.91 -20.93
N VAL A 35 -2.50 21.26 -20.42
CA VAL A 35 -1.66 21.92 -19.40
C VAL A 35 -0.51 22.77 -19.97
N ARG A 36 -0.82 24.05 -20.19
CA ARG A 36 0.06 25.20 -19.92
C ARG A 36 -0.38 26.10 -18.75
N LEU A 37 -1.53 25.89 -18.08
CA LEU A 37 -2.11 26.97 -17.23
C LEU A 37 -2.54 26.73 -15.78
N HIS A 38 -2.38 25.56 -15.14
CA HIS A 38 -2.66 25.50 -13.67
C HIS A 38 -1.79 24.49 -12.89
N GLY A 39 -0.71 24.98 -12.28
CA GLY A 39 0.22 24.19 -11.44
C GLY A 39 -0.41 23.58 -10.17
N LEU A 40 -1.56 24.08 -9.71
CA LEU A 40 -2.27 23.52 -8.55
C LEU A 40 -3.07 22.25 -8.88
N GLY A 41 -3.55 22.12 -10.13
CA GLY A 41 -4.26 20.92 -10.59
C GLY A 41 -3.29 19.75 -10.83
N LEU A 42 -2.14 20.02 -11.45
CA LEU A 42 -1.15 19.01 -11.81
C LEU A 42 -0.64 18.23 -10.59
N MET A 43 -0.39 18.91 -9.47
CA MET A 43 0.01 18.26 -8.22
C MET A 43 -1.07 17.31 -7.68
N ARG A 44 -2.36 17.64 -7.80
CA ARG A 44 -3.45 16.74 -7.36
C ARG A 44 -3.58 15.52 -8.26
N VAL A 45 -3.41 15.69 -9.57
CA VAL A 45 -3.49 14.59 -10.55
C VAL A 45 -2.32 13.62 -10.39
N LEU A 46 -1.11 14.12 -10.14
CA LEU A 46 0.04 13.27 -9.82
C LEU A 46 -0.13 12.51 -8.49
N ARG A 47 -0.90 13.04 -7.52
CA ARG A 47 -1.25 12.31 -6.27
C ARG A 47 -2.18 11.13 -6.56
N LEU A 48 -3.21 11.35 -7.37
CA LEU A 48 -4.20 10.32 -7.73
C LEU A 48 -3.59 9.20 -8.58
N SER A 49 -2.71 9.52 -9.53
CA SER A 49 -2.07 8.51 -10.38
C SER A 49 -1.19 7.53 -9.59
N ARG A 50 -0.55 7.98 -8.50
CA ARG A 50 0.23 7.10 -7.61
C ARG A 50 -0.67 6.21 -6.74
N ALA A 51 -1.77 6.73 -6.22
CA ALA A 51 -2.76 5.94 -5.46
C ALA A 51 -3.40 4.83 -6.33
N VAL A 52 -3.57 5.08 -7.63
CA VAL A 52 -4.09 4.10 -8.59
C VAL A 52 -3.13 2.94 -8.83
N ARG A 53 -1.81 3.19 -8.85
CA ARG A 53 -0.82 2.11 -8.96
C ARG A 53 -0.94 1.14 -7.78
N VAL A 54 -1.14 1.67 -6.58
CA VAL A 54 -1.41 0.86 -5.37
C VAL A 54 -2.72 0.08 -5.51
N CYS A 55 -3.79 0.69 -6.03
CA CYS A 55 -5.06 0.00 -6.28
C CYS A 55 -4.95 -1.10 -7.34
N ARG A 56 -4.14 -0.92 -8.39
CA ARG A 56 -3.91 -1.95 -9.42
C ARG A 56 -3.27 -3.19 -8.84
N MET A 57 -2.37 -3.04 -7.89
CA MET A 57 -1.69 -4.18 -7.26
C MET A 57 -2.62 -4.95 -6.29
N LEU A 58 -3.73 -4.36 -5.81
CA LEU A 58 -4.82 -5.13 -5.16
C LEU A 58 -5.48 -6.15 -6.10
N ARG A 59 -5.35 -6.02 -7.43
CA ARG A 59 -5.81 -7.05 -8.37
C ARG A 59 -4.98 -8.33 -8.29
N LEU A 60 -3.70 -8.24 -7.92
CA LEU A 60 -2.84 -9.42 -7.72
C LEU A 60 -3.36 -10.27 -6.55
N VAL A 61 -3.88 -9.63 -5.50
CA VAL A 61 -4.55 -10.29 -4.37
C VAL A 61 -5.77 -11.11 -4.83
N ARG A 62 -6.49 -10.66 -5.85
CA ARG A 62 -7.61 -11.41 -6.43
C ARG A 62 -7.14 -12.64 -7.20
N LEU A 63 -6.04 -12.51 -7.93
CA LEU A 63 -5.41 -13.64 -8.63
C LEU A 63 -5.03 -14.74 -7.63
N PHE A 64 -4.46 -14.36 -6.48
CA PHE A 64 -4.10 -15.30 -5.42
C PHE A 64 -5.31 -16.09 -4.88
N ARG A 65 -6.44 -15.43 -4.60
CA ARG A 65 -7.66 -16.10 -4.12
C ARG A 65 -8.36 -16.96 -5.18
N TYR A 66 -8.18 -16.63 -6.46
CA TYR A 66 -8.67 -17.46 -7.57
C TYR A 66 -7.91 -18.78 -7.65
N PHE A 67 -6.58 -18.76 -7.48
CA PHE A 67 -5.77 -19.98 -7.42
C PHE A 67 -6.06 -20.83 -6.19
N GLU A 68 -6.36 -20.21 -5.05
CA GLU A 68 -6.80 -20.90 -3.82
C GLU A 68 -8.12 -21.67 -4.03
N GLY A 69 -9.00 -21.19 -4.91
CA GLY A 69 -10.28 -21.83 -5.23
C GLY A 69 -10.21 -22.95 -6.27
N ILE A 70 -9.11 -23.07 -7.01
CA ILE A 70 -8.98 -23.99 -8.15
C ILE A 70 -8.10 -25.19 -7.84
N ASN A 71 -7.17 -25.09 -6.90
CA ASN A 71 -6.23 -26.17 -6.62
C ASN A 71 -6.66 -27.02 -5.42
N GLY A 72 -6.87 -28.31 -5.67
CA GLY A 72 -7.24 -29.31 -4.66
C GLY A 72 -6.19 -29.43 -3.55
N ARG A 73 -6.67 -29.51 -2.30
CA ARG A 73 -5.95 -29.55 -1.01
C ARG A 73 -5.02 -30.77 -0.78
N GLY A 74 -4.37 -31.33 -1.79
CA GLY A 74 -3.75 -32.66 -1.69
C GLY A 74 -2.27 -32.82 -2.06
N SER A 75 -1.61 -31.84 -2.67
CA SER A 75 -0.21 -31.99 -3.11
C SER A 75 0.76 -31.19 -2.25
N GLU A 76 1.93 -31.77 -1.94
CA GLU A 76 3.01 -31.07 -1.21
C GLU A 76 3.48 -29.78 -1.90
N GLY A 77 3.33 -29.71 -3.23
CA GLY A 77 3.57 -28.47 -3.99
C GLY A 77 2.56 -27.35 -3.72
N TYR A 78 1.35 -27.67 -3.30
CA TYR A 78 0.31 -26.68 -3.00
C TYR A 78 0.62 -25.88 -1.74
N THR A 79 1.11 -26.52 -0.68
CA THR A 79 1.44 -25.84 0.58
C THR A 79 2.62 -24.89 0.41
N LEU A 80 3.65 -25.30 -0.34
CA LEU A 80 4.80 -24.45 -0.71
C LEU A 80 4.40 -23.27 -1.59
N PHE A 81 3.52 -23.49 -2.58
CA PHE A 81 3.02 -22.39 -3.40
C PHE A 81 2.21 -21.40 -2.56
N ASN A 82 1.30 -21.89 -1.71
CA ASN A 82 0.46 -21.02 -0.90
C ASN A 82 1.26 -20.21 0.12
N SER A 83 2.27 -20.81 0.77
CA SER A 83 3.17 -20.08 1.68
C SER A 83 4.00 -19.01 0.95
N ALA A 84 4.50 -19.30 -0.25
CA ALA A 84 5.19 -18.31 -1.08
C ALA A 84 4.27 -17.13 -1.46
N MET A 85 3.00 -17.39 -1.77
CA MET A 85 2.03 -16.33 -2.08
C MET A 85 1.70 -15.46 -0.87
N VAL A 86 1.62 -16.04 0.32
CA VAL A 86 1.46 -15.27 1.57
C VAL A 86 2.64 -14.32 1.80
N LEU A 87 3.88 -14.77 1.54
CA LEU A 87 5.06 -13.91 1.62
C LEU A 87 5.03 -12.75 0.61
N VAL A 88 4.57 -13.01 -0.62
CA VAL A 88 4.37 -11.95 -1.63
C VAL A 88 3.30 -10.95 -1.17
N GLY A 89 2.20 -11.43 -0.56
CA GLY A 89 1.18 -10.59 0.04
C GLY A 89 1.72 -9.71 1.18
N MET A 90 2.62 -10.26 2.00
CA MET A 90 3.29 -9.52 3.08
C MET A 90 4.24 -8.45 2.52
N ALA A 91 5.10 -8.80 1.56
CA ALA A 91 6.00 -7.83 0.91
C ALA A 91 5.21 -6.70 0.23
N TRP A 92 4.07 -7.06 -0.38
CA TRP A 92 3.13 -6.10 -0.95
C TRP A 92 2.58 -5.15 0.11
N PHE A 93 2.11 -5.67 1.24
CA PHE A 93 1.61 -4.85 2.34
C PHE A 93 2.67 -3.88 2.88
N CYS A 94 3.91 -4.35 3.10
CA CYS A 94 5.03 -3.50 3.49
C CYS A 94 5.30 -2.36 2.48
N HIS A 95 5.25 -2.66 1.17
CA HIS A 95 5.42 -1.64 0.13
C HIS A 95 4.34 -0.56 0.20
N VAL A 96 3.07 -0.96 0.41
CA VAL A 96 1.97 0.00 0.55
C VAL A 96 2.15 0.89 1.76
N MET A 97 2.51 0.32 2.91
CA MET A 97 2.79 1.07 4.13
C MET A 97 3.97 2.04 3.96
N ALA A 98 5.06 1.58 3.33
CA ALA A 98 6.24 2.39 3.05
C ALA A 98 5.92 3.57 2.12
N CYS A 99 5.17 3.33 1.05
CA CYS A 99 4.75 4.39 0.13
C CYS A 99 3.80 5.38 0.80
N ALA A 100 2.89 4.91 1.67
CA ALA A 100 2.03 5.79 2.45
C ALA A 100 2.84 6.63 3.45
N TRP A 101 3.80 6.03 4.15
CA TRP A 101 4.70 6.73 5.07
C TRP A 101 5.51 7.83 4.39
N TYR A 102 6.08 7.53 3.23
CA TYR A 102 6.78 8.51 2.41
C TYR A 102 5.86 9.61 1.89
N ALA A 103 4.64 9.28 1.47
CA ALA A 103 3.66 10.27 1.03
C ALA A 103 3.25 11.22 2.17
N ILE A 104 3.09 10.70 3.40
CA ILE A 104 2.77 11.51 4.58
C ILE A 104 3.96 12.41 4.96
N GLY A 105 5.19 11.92 4.93
CA GLY A 105 6.36 12.78 5.22
C GLY A 105 6.55 13.90 4.21
N ASN A 106 6.34 13.60 2.92
CA ASN A 106 6.56 14.57 1.85
C ASN A 106 5.40 15.58 1.68
N TRP A 107 4.16 15.16 1.98
CA TRP A 107 2.94 15.95 1.67
C TRP A 107 2.00 16.16 2.85
N GLY A 108 2.27 15.58 4.00
CA GLY A 108 1.45 15.69 5.21
C GLY A 108 1.48 17.10 5.78
N ALA A 109 0.50 17.37 6.65
CA ALA A 109 0.45 18.62 7.37
C ALA A 109 1.61 18.67 8.40
N ARG A 110 2.42 19.72 8.31
CA ARG A 110 3.52 20.00 9.25
C ARG A 110 3.03 20.83 10.43
N ASP A 111 2.22 20.23 11.30
CA ASP A 111 1.65 20.92 12.46
C ASP A 111 2.71 21.31 13.50
N THR A 112 3.74 20.47 13.68
CA THR A 112 4.91 20.72 14.52
C THR A 112 6.03 21.48 13.79
N GLY A 113 5.83 21.83 12.52
CA GLY A 113 6.82 22.51 11.68
C GLY A 113 7.85 21.60 11.01
N THR A 114 7.90 20.31 11.36
CA THR A 114 8.84 19.35 10.75
C THR A 114 8.15 18.05 10.31
N SER A 115 8.78 17.34 9.39
CA SER A 115 8.40 15.98 8.95
C SER A 115 9.45 14.96 9.38
N TRP A 116 9.13 13.67 9.30
CA TRP A 116 10.14 12.62 9.54
C TRP A 116 11.34 12.73 8.60
N LEU A 117 11.14 13.22 7.36
CA LEU A 117 12.20 13.44 6.39
C LEU A 117 13.20 14.50 6.86
N GLU A 118 12.68 15.61 7.38
CA GLU A 118 13.48 16.72 7.90
C GLU A 118 14.15 16.36 9.23
N SER A 119 13.42 15.75 10.17
CA SER A 119 13.96 15.40 11.48
C SER A 119 15.06 14.34 11.41
N SER A 120 15.01 13.46 10.42
CA SER A 120 16.03 12.44 10.18
C SER A 120 17.16 12.93 9.26
N GLY A 121 17.11 14.18 8.77
CA GLY A 121 18.11 14.73 7.85
C GLY A 121 18.15 14.02 6.49
N LEU A 122 17.03 13.46 6.06
CA LEU A 122 16.91 12.64 4.83
C LEU A 122 16.35 13.42 3.64
N GLU A 123 16.10 14.73 3.79
CA GLU A 123 15.45 15.55 2.75
C GLU A 123 16.23 15.55 1.42
N GLU A 124 17.56 15.53 1.48
CA GLU A 124 18.45 15.51 0.31
C GLU A 124 18.94 14.11 -0.07
N ALA A 125 18.47 13.06 0.63
CA ALA A 125 18.91 11.70 0.37
C ALA A 125 18.41 11.18 -0.99
N PRO A 126 19.15 10.27 -1.65
CA PRO A 126 18.71 9.68 -2.91
C PRO A 126 17.42 8.89 -2.73
N THR A 127 16.57 8.86 -3.76
CA THR A 127 15.24 8.23 -3.71
C THR A 127 15.27 6.75 -3.37
N SER A 128 16.34 6.04 -3.73
CA SER A 128 16.55 4.64 -3.38
C SER A 128 16.74 4.45 -1.88
N PHE A 129 17.50 5.34 -1.24
CA PHE A 129 17.73 5.33 0.20
C PHE A 129 16.45 5.70 0.94
N LEU A 130 15.75 6.75 0.50
CA LEU A 130 14.43 7.13 1.05
C LEU A 130 13.41 5.99 0.99
N TYR A 131 13.36 5.28 -0.13
CA TYR A 131 12.51 4.10 -0.27
C TYR A 131 12.94 2.98 0.67
N ALA A 132 14.24 2.68 0.77
CA ALA A 132 14.75 1.65 1.67
C ALA A 132 14.47 1.98 3.14
N SER A 133 14.64 3.23 3.57
CA SER A 133 14.32 3.69 4.92
C SER A 133 12.82 3.59 5.21
N ALA A 134 11.96 4.02 4.28
CA ALA A 134 10.51 3.88 4.44
C ALA A 134 10.06 2.42 4.45
N LEU A 135 10.70 1.55 3.66
CA LEU A 135 10.43 0.12 3.64
C LEU A 135 10.89 -0.56 4.93
N HIS A 136 12.07 -0.20 5.43
CA HIS A 136 12.57 -0.68 6.72
C HIS A 136 11.61 -0.28 7.85
N TRP A 137 11.17 0.98 7.87
CA TRP A 137 10.15 1.45 8.81
C TRP A 137 8.88 0.59 8.75
N ALA A 138 8.37 0.28 7.55
CA ALA A 138 7.17 -0.55 7.38
C ALA A 138 7.36 -1.99 7.86
N VAL A 139 8.51 -2.61 7.57
CA VAL A 139 8.85 -3.97 8.03
C VAL A 139 8.91 -4.02 9.56
N VAL A 140 9.50 -3.00 10.18
CA VAL A 140 9.63 -2.89 11.64
C VAL A 140 8.27 -2.83 12.33
N GLN A 141 7.22 -2.28 11.69
CA GLN A 141 5.87 -2.30 12.28
C GLN A 141 5.29 -3.71 12.40
N ILE A 142 5.75 -4.66 11.58
CA ILE A 142 5.30 -6.06 11.62
C ILE A 142 6.18 -6.87 12.58
N THR A 143 7.48 -6.61 12.60
CA THR A 143 8.46 -7.37 13.38
C THR A 143 8.73 -6.80 14.77
N LEU A 144 8.19 -5.61 15.10
CA LEU A 144 8.45 -4.87 16.34
C LEU A 144 9.95 -4.64 16.60
N GLY A 145 10.72 -4.42 15.52
CA GLY A 145 12.16 -4.15 15.56
C GLY A 145 12.54 -2.72 15.97
N GLY A 146 13.84 -2.42 15.90
CA GLY A 146 14.36 -1.07 16.17
C GLY A 146 13.96 -0.08 15.09
N ILE A 147 13.39 1.05 15.48
CA ILE A 147 12.95 2.12 14.58
C ILE A 147 14.02 3.22 14.50
N GLU A 148 14.55 3.49 13.30
CA GLU A 148 15.48 4.60 13.05
C GLU A 148 14.75 5.93 12.73
N VAL A 149 13.54 5.83 12.17
CA VAL A 149 12.75 6.96 11.69
C VAL A 149 11.50 7.13 12.54
N VAL A 150 11.39 8.25 13.26
CA VAL A 150 10.30 8.51 14.21
C VAL A 150 9.34 9.55 13.66
N ALA A 151 8.07 9.44 14.03
CA ALA A 151 7.04 10.43 13.71
C ALA A 151 7.30 11.77 14.41
N SER A 152 7.36 12.84 13.63
CA SER A 152 7.65 14.20 14.07
C SER A 152 6.43 15.11 14.11
N ASN A 153 5.33 14.74 13.43
CA ASN A 153 4.05 15.47 13.45
C ASN A 153 2.87 14.59 13.90
N SER A 154 1.71 15.21 14.18
CA SER A 154 0.54 14.45 14.69
C SER A 154 -0.02 13.49 13.63
N ALA A 155 0.04 13.85 12.35
CA ALA A 155 -0.45 13.00 11.26
C ALA A 155 0.40 11.73 11.10
N GLU A 156 1.72 11.87 11.14
CA GLU A 156 2.69 10.78 11.17
C GLU A 156 2.50 9.92 12.42
N ARG A 157 2.28 10.53 13.59
CA ARG A 157 2.04 9.78 14.84
C ARG A 157 0.77 8.95 14.77
N MET A 158 -0.32 9.52 14.24
CA MET A 158 -1.57 8.79 14.08
C MET A 158 -1.46 7.65 13.08
N PHE A 159 -0.80 7.89 11.95
CA PHE A 159 -0.53 6.85 10.99
C PHE A 159 0.38 5.75 11.55
N ASN A 160 1.41 6.11 12.32
CA ASN A 160 2.30 5.15 12.98
C ASN A 160 1.53 4.26 13.97
N ILE A 161 0.67 4.84 14.81
CA ILE A 161 -0.18 4.05 15.73
C ILE A 161 -1.06 3.07 14.96
N PHE A 162 -1.73 3.53 13.91
CA PHE A 162 -2.55 2.68 13.05
C PHE A 162 -1.74 1.56 12.38
N ALA A 163 -0.55 1.89 11.88
CA ALA A 163 0.40 0.97 11.26
C ALA A 163 0.86 -0.13 12.21
N VAL A 164 1.20 0.21 13.46
CA VAL A 164 1.56 -0.78 14.49
C VAL A 164 0.41 -1.75 14.74
N PHE A 165 -0.82 -1.26 14.94
CA PHE A 165 -1.98 -2.14 15.15
C PHE A 165 -2.20 -3.10 13.99
N LEU A 166 -2.11 -2.61 12.75
CA LEU A 166 -2.19 -3.47 11.58
C LEU A 166 -1.05 -4.48 11.53
N GLY A 167 0.18 -4.06 11.82
CA GLY A 167 1.36 -4.92 11.83
C GLY A 167 1.21 -6.11 12.79
N VAL A 168 0.69 -5.87 13.99
CA VAL A 168 0.39 -6.94 14.96
C VAL A 168 -0.66 -7.91 14.41
N VAL A 169 -1.77 -7.42 13.86
CA VAL A 169 -2.83 -8.27 13.28
C VAL A 169 -2.28 -9.13 12.14
N PHE A 170 -1.46 -8.53 11.25
CA PHE A 170 -0.83 -9.25 10.15
C PHE A 170 0.15 -10.32 10.64
N CYS A 171 1.00 -9.99 11.61
CA CYS A 171 1.96 -10.93 12.20
C CYS A 171 1.24 -12.10 12.88
N SER A 172 0.20 -11.84 13.69
CA SER A 172 -0.61 -12.88 14.32
C SER A 172 -1.31 -13.78 13.29
N SER A 173 -1.85 -13.19 12.22
CA SER A 173 -2.49 -13.95 11.13
C SER A 173 -1.48 -14.84 10.39
N PHE A 174 -0.27 -14.35 10.17
CA PHE A 174 0.81 -15.10 9.54
C PHE A 174 1.25 -16.29 10.38
N VAL A 175 1.46 -16.08 11.69
CA VAL A 175 1.79 -17.16 12.63
C VAL A 175 0.67 -18.20 12.69
N SER A 176 -0.59 -17.77 12.75
CA SER A 176 -1.75 -18.67 12.73
C SER A 176 -1.89 -19.47 11.43
N TYR A 177 -1.35 -18.97 10.32
CA TYR A 177 -1.37 -19.66 9.04
C TYR A 177 -0.26 -20.73 8.94
N LEU A 178 0.84 -20.55 9.69
CA LEU A 178 1.96 -21.51 9.75
C LEU A 178 1.77 -22.61 10.80
N SER A 179 0.99 -22.35 11.85
CA SER A 179 0.62 -23.32 12.89
C SER A 179 -0.47 -24.29 12.44
#